data_AF-A0A959NAM6-F1
#
_entry.id   AF-A0A959NAM6-F1
#
_cell.length_a   1.000
_cell.length_b   1.000
_cell.length_c   1.000
_cell.angle_alpha   90.00
_cell.angle_beta   90.00
_cell.angle_gamma   90.00
#
_symmetry.space_group_name_H-M   'P 1'
#
loop_
_entity.id
_entity.type
_entity.pdbx_description
1 polymer ?
#
loop_
_entity_poly.entity_id
_entity_poly.type
_entity_poly.pdbx_seq_one_letter_code
_entity_poly.pdbx_strand_id
1 'polypeptide(L)' 'MSTTLCFDFGNTRKKLAVFKENTISDIVNLSDDTTSTIASIIKKYNPDKSILSSVVDHHPDIEQQLAKVTRFHKLDFA' A
#
# COMPACT_ATOMS: atom_id res chain seq x y z
N MET A 1 -1.07 -12.70 14.02
CA MET A 1 -1.36 -11.26 13.90
C MET A 1 -1.18 -10.89 12.45
N SER A 2 -2.25 -10.57 11.74
CA SER A 2 -2.18 -10.21 10.34
C SER A 2 -1.92 -8.72 10.16
N THR A 3 -0.97 -8.37 9.29
CA THR A 3 -0.67 -6.99 8.92
C THR A 3 -1.22 -6.71 7.52
N THR A 4 -2.04 -5.65 7.40
CA THR A 4 -2.59 -5.19 6.11
C THR A 4 -2.10 -3.78 5.81
N LEU A 5 -1.60 -3.57 4.60
CA LEU A 5 -1.27 -2.25 4.08
C LEU A 5 -2.40 -1.73 3.22
N CYS A 6 -2.90 -0.53 3.49
CA CYS A 6 -3.89 0.15 2.67
C CYS A 6 -3.29 1.43 2.09
N PHE A 7 -2.96 1.41 0.81
CA PHE A 7 -2.48 2.58 0.06
C PHE A 7 -3.69 3.37 -0.46
N ASP A 8 -3.72 4.67 -0.17
CA ASP A 8 -4.72 5.61 -0.65
C ASP A 8 -4.00 6.79 -1.33
N PHE A 9 -3.99 6.74 -2.66
CA PHE A 9 -3.33 7.72 -3.52
C PHE A 9 -4.37 8.65 -4.12
N GLY A 10 -4.42 9.85 -3.57
CA GLY A 10 -5.27 10.94 -4.06
C GLY A 10 -4.47 12.02 -4.76
N ASN A 11 -5.19 12.97 -5.34
CA ASN A 11 -4.61 14.11 -6.06
C ASN A 11 -3.64 14.97 -5.22
N THR A 12 -3.91 15.11 -3.92
CA THR A 12 -3.12 15.99 -3.03
C THR A 12 -2.08 15.25 -2.23
N ARG A 13 -2.31 13.96 -1.92
CA ARG A 13 -1.41 13.18 -1.06
C ARG A 13 -1.48 11.70 -1.38
N LYS A 14 -0.34 11.05 -1.21
CA LYS A 14 -0.20 9.60 -1.15
C LYS A 14 -0.05 9.21 0.30
N LYS A 15 -0.90 8.33 0.81
CA LYS A 15 -0.80 7.86 2.20
C LYS A 15 -0.94 6.35 2.29
N LEU A 16 -0.38 5.81 3.36
CA LEU A 16 -0.47 4.41 3.74
C LEU A 16 -1.10 4.33 5.14
N ALA A 17 -2.13 3.52 5.30
CA ALA A 17 -2.58 3.06 6.60
C ALA A 17 -2.10 1.63 6.86
N VAL A 18 -1.55 1.38 8.05
CA VAL A 18 -1.07 0.05 8.46
C VAL A 18 -2.02 -0.51 9.49
N PHE A 19 -2.71 -1.58 9.14
CA PHE A 19 -3.60 -2.29 10.05
C PHE A 19 -2.88 -3.48 10.67
N LYS A 20 -3.03 -3.63 11.99
CA LYS A 20 -2.77 -4.89 12.69
C LYS A 20 -4.12 -5.44 13.09
N GLU A 21 -4.52 -6.55 12.47
CA GLU A 21 -5.90 -7.05 12.51
C GLU A 21 -6.89 -5.94 12.08
N ASN A 22 -7.70 -5.45 13.02
CA ASN A 22 -8.82 -4.54 12.74
C ASN A 22 -8.52 -3.11 13.21
N THR A 23 -7.30 -2.85 13.65
CA THR A 23 -6.89 -1.57 14.25
C THR A 23 -5.81 -0.91 13.42
N ILE A 24 -5.99 0.38 13.15
CA ILE A 24 -4.94 1.20 12.54
C ILE A 24 -3.81 1.36 13.56
N SER A 25 -2.64 0.85 13.20
CA SER A 25 -1.42 0.94 13.99
C SER A 25 -0.52 2.10 13.55
N ASP A 26 -0.63 2.55 12.30
CA ASP A 26 0.20 3.62 11.75
C ASP A 26 -0.49 4.29 10.56
N ILE A 27 -0.19 5.57 10.34
CA ILE A 27 -0.59 6.36 9.17
C ILE A 27 0.63 7.11 8.67
N VAL A 28 1.04 6.83 7.44
CA VAL A 28 2.26 7.39 6.84
C VAL A 28 1.88 8.21 5.61
N ASN A 29 2.34 9.45 5.54
CA ASN A 29 2.33 10.22 4.30
C ASN A 29 3.56 9.83 3.47
N LEU A 30 3.33 9.48 2.20
CA LEU A 30 4.39 9.09 1.27
C LEU A 30 4.77 10.29 0.40
N SER A 31 6.07 10.56 0.30
CA SER A 31 6.63 11.58 -0.60
C SER A 31 6.52 11.19 -2.07
N ASP A 32 6.56 9.89 -2.34
CA ASP A 32 6.60 9.29 -3.67
C ASP A 32 6.06 7.85 -3.63
N ASP A 33 5.91 7.27 -4.80
CA ASP A 33 5.45 5.91 -5.04
C ASP A 33 6.50 5.09 -5.80
N THR A 34 7.78 5.42 -5.60
CA THR A 34 8.87 4.68 -6.24
C THR A 34 8.91 3.24 -5.73
N THR A 35 9.40 2.33 -6.57
CA THR A 35 9.58 0.91 -6.23
C THR A 35 10.50 0.69 -5.02
N SER A 36 11.44 1.60 -4.77
CA SER A 36 12.32 1.59 -3.59
C SER A 36 11.57 1.91 -2.30
N THR A 37 10.71 2.94 -2.33
CA THR A 37 9.85 3.32 -1.20
C THR A 37 8.90 2.18 -0.84
N ILE A 38 8.24 1.59 -1.83
CA ILE A 38 7.32 0.45 -1.62
C ILE A 38 8.07 -0.78 -1.08
N ALA A 39 9.24 -1.12 -1.63
CA ALA A 39 10.05 -2.23 -1.11
C ALA A 39 10.47 -2.00 0.35
N SER A 40 10.82 -0.77 0.72
CA SER A 40 11.18 -0.41 2.10
C SER A 40 10.00 -0.54 3.07
N ILE A 41 8.80 -0.15 2.63
CA ILE A 41 7.55 -0.31 3.39
C ILE A 41 7.23 -1.80 3.59
N ILE A 42 7.28 -2.60 2.52
CA ILE A 42 7.04 -4.05 2.59
C ILE A 42 8.03 -4.69 3.58
N LYS A 43 9.32 -4.34 3.50
CA LYS A 43 10.33 -4.84 4.42
C LYS A 43 10.08 -4.42 5.86
N LYS A 44 9.63 -3.18 6.10
CA LYS A 44 9.36 -2.63 7.44
C LYS A 44 8.18 -3.32 8.13
N TYR A 45 7.09 -3.53 7.41
CA TYR A 45 5.84 -4.00 8.01
C TYR A 45 5.58 -5.50 7.80
N ASN A 46 6.31 -6.15 6.89
CA ASN A 46 6.17 -7.56 6.51
C ASN A 46 4.70 -8.01 6.40
N PRO A 47 3.91 -7.39 5.50
CA PRO A 47 2.47 -7.54 5.46
C PRO A 47 2.01 -8.86 4.85
N ASP A 48 0.85 -9.35 5.29
CA ASP A 48 0.19 -10.52 4.67
C ASP A 48 -0.73 -10.11 3.50
N LYS A 49 -1.30 -8.91 3.59
CA LYS A 49 -2.32 -8.39 2.67
C LYS A 49 -1.98 -6.97 2.28
N SER A 50 -2.38 -6.59 1.07
CA SER A 50 -2.31 -5.20 0.66
C SER A 50 -3.52 -4.81 -0.18
N ILE A 51 -3.93 -3.55 -0.01
CA ILE A 51 -4.98 -2.90 -0.77
C ILE A 51 -4.39 -1.66 -1.40
N LEU A 52 -4.61 -1.48 -2.71
CA LEU A 52 -4.25 -0.25 -3.43
C LEU A 52 -5.53 0.42 -3.93
N SER A 53 -5.77 1.63 -3.43
CA SER A 53 -6.78 2.56 -3.92
C SER A 53 -6.06 3.76 -4.51
N SER A 54 -6.18 3.98 -5.81
CA SER A 54 -5.56 5.13 -6.48
C SER A 54 -6.56 5.78 -7.42
N VAL A 55 -6.72 7.10 -7.32
CA VAL A 55 -7.47 7.92 -8.27
C VAL A 55 -6.56 8.75 -9.17
N VAL A 56 -5.25 8.51 -9.08
CA VAL A 56 -4.20 9.12 -9.89
C VAL A 56 -3.36 8.04 -10.54
N ASP A 57 -2.59 8.43 -11.56
CA ASP A 57 -1.52 7.59 -12.08
C ASP A 57 -0.52 7.30 -10.97
N HIS A 58 -0.16 6.03 -10.84
CA HIS A 58 0.84 5.55 -9.92
C HIS A 58 1.83 4.66 -10.67
N HIS A 59 2.99 4.43 -10.07
CA HIS A 59 4.02 3.63 -10.70
C HIS A 59 3.49 2.20 -10.97
N PRO A 60 3.52 1.70 -12.22
CA PRO A 60 2.83 0.46 -12.61
C PRO A 60 3.38 -0.78 -11.86
N ASP A 61 4.68 -0.77 -11.56
CA ASP A 61 5.33 -1.87 -10.85
C ASP A 61 4.87 -2.07 -9.40
N ILE A 62 4.17 -1.10 -8.79
CA ILE A 62 3.67 -1.22 -7.41
C ILE A 62 2.71 -2.39 -7.29
N GLU A 63 1.79 -2.52 -8.25
CA GLU A 63 0.82 -3.63 -8.27
C GLU A 63 1.56 -4.98 -8.30
N GLN A 64 2.58 -5.10 -9.15
CA GLN A 64 3.39 -6.32 -9.26
C GLN A 64 4.18 -6.61 -7.97
N GLN A 65 4.79 -5.58 -7.37
CA GLN A 65 5.52 -5.73 -6.11
C GLN A 65 4.62 -6.20 -4.97
N LEU A 66 3.42 -5.61 -4.85
CA LEU A 66 2.46 -5.95 -3.82
C LEU A 66 1.86 -7.36 -4.03
N ALA A 67 1.50 -7.70 -5.26
CA ALA A 67 0.96 -9.02 -5.61
C ALA A 67 1.97 -10.17 -5.40
N LYS A 68 3.28 -9.88 -5.52
CA LYS A 68 4.34 -10.89 -5.35
C LYS A 68 4.50 -11.35 -3.90
N VAL A 69 4.21 -10.50 -2.93
CA VAL A 69 4.55 -10.73 -1.52
C VAL A 69 3.36 -10.68 -0.58
N THR A 70 2.17 -10.30 -1.06
CA THR A 70 0.95 -10.21 -0.26
C THR A 70 -0.24 -10.77 -1.02
N ARG A 71 -1.33 -11.06 -0.31
CA ARG A 71 -2.65 -11.16 -0.94
C ARG A 71 -3.11 -9.76 -1.35
N PHE A 72 -2.81 -9.39 -2.59
CA PHE A 72 -3.08 -8.07 -3.15
C PHE A 72 -4.52 -7.92 -3.62
N HIS A 73 -5.09 -6.75 -3.36
CA HIS A 73 -6.39 -6.32 -3.88
C HIS A 73 -6.29 -4.88 -4.41
N LYS A 74 -6.53 -4.71 -5.70
CA LYS A 74 -6.71 -3.38 -6.30
C LYS A 74 -8.17 -2.97 -6.15
N LEU A 75 -8.41 -1.81 -5.56
CA LEU A 75 -9.71 -1.17 -5.56
C LEU A 75 -9.83 -0.36 -6.83
N ASP A 76 -10.62 -0.88 -7.77
CA ASP A 76 -10.92 -0.23 -9.03
C ASP A 76 -12.45 -0.16 -9.20
N PHE A 77 -12.93 0.89 -9.87
CA PHE A 77 -14.35 0.99 -10.22
C PHE A 77 -14.54 0.25 -11.55
N ALA A 78 -15.01 -1.00 -11.47
CA ALA A 78 -15.50 -1.75 -12.62
C ALA A 78 -16.89 -1.27 -13.05
#